data_AF-A0A3R9SC39-F1
#
_entry.id   AF-A0A3R9SC39-F1
#
_cell.length_a   1.000
_cell.length_b   1.000
_cell.length_c   1.000
_cell.angle_alpha   90.00
_cell.angle_beta   90.00
_cell.angle_gamma   90.00
#
_symmetry.space_group_name_H-M   'P 1'
#
loop_
_entity.id
_entity.type
_entity.pdbx_description
1 polymer ?
#
loop_
_entity_poly.entity_id
_entity_poly.type
_entity_poly.pdbx_seq_one_letter_code
_entity_poly.pdbx_strand_id
1 'polypeptide(L)'
;LQFEAPIFVEDKFDDHGKWMDGWETRRKRHAGYDWCIVKLGVSGKISALDIDTTFFTGNYPASASLEACYAPNGDLTGVTWQSILENTELGPSQHHIFMVNNDAIFTHIRLNIFPDGGVARLRVYGDVHIQVTDHEQTLDLLALENGGRVIAYSDAHFGHPRNLINPGRGVNMGDGWETKRRRAPGYDWCILALGKSGKIEKIEIDTAHFKGNFPAE
;
A
#
# COMPACT_ATOMS: atom_id res chain seq x y z
N LEU A 1 4.28 -2.94 4.86
CA LEU A 1 3.91 -3.88 3.77
C LEU A 1 4.82 -3.60 2.59
N GLN A 2 5.26 -4.63 1.86
CA GLN A 2 6.12 -4.45 0.69
C GLN A 2 5.29 -4.04 -0.53
N PHE A 3 5.83 -3.11 -1.32
CA PHE A 3 5.18 -2.64 -2.55
C PHE A 3 5.43 -3.61 -3.72
N GLU A 4 6.66 -4.10 -3.83
CA GLU A 4 7.10 -4.97 -4.91
C GLU A 4 6.28 -6.26 -5.01
N ALA A 5 6.16 -6.76 -6.23
CA ALA A 5 5.60 -8.09 -6.47
C ALA A 5 6.39 -9.13 -5.65
N PRO A 6 5.71 -10.17 -5.13
CA PRO A 6 6.41 -11.25 -4.47
C PRO A 6 7.40 -11.89 -5.44
N ILE A 7 8.51 -12.41 -4.92
CA ILE A 7 9.50 -13.17 -5.68
C ILE A 7 9.66 -14.58 -5.15
N PHE A 8 9.99 -15.52 -6.04
CA PHE A 8 10.37 -16.87 -5.69
C PHE A 8 11.84 -17.09 -6.04
N VAL A 9 12.62 -17.60 -5.09
CA VAL A 9 14.04 -17.90 -5.28
C VAL A 9 14.23 -19.39 -5.03
N GLU A 10 14.36 -20.20 -6.10
CA GLU A 10 14.26 -21.67 -6.08
C GLU A 10 15.19 -22.36 -5.09
N ASP A 11 16.41 -21.87 -4.91
CA ASP A 11 17.41 -22.51 -4.02
C ASP A 11 17.59 -21.80 -2.67
N LYS A 12 16.69 -20.85 -2.33
CA LYS A 12 16.75 -20.13 -1.05
C LYS A 12 15.96 -20.84 0.05
N PHE A 13 16.63 -21.07 1.17
CA PHE A 13 16.08 -21.64 2.40
C PHE A 13 16.52 -20.80 3.61
N ASP A 14 15.75 -20.83 4.69
CA ASP A 14 16.06 -20.22 5.98
C ASP A 14 15.93 -21.27 7.12
N ASP A 15 16.06 -20.82 8.37
CA ASP A 15 15.98 -21.69 9.56
C ASP A 15 14.60 -22.33 9.78
N HIS A 16 13.61 -21.99 8.95
CA HIS A 16 12.23 -22.50 8.99
C HIS A 16 11.84 -23.26 7.72
N GLY A 17 12.76 -23.44 6.77
CA GLY A 17 12.57 -24.24 5.57
C GLY A 17 12.71 -23.41 4.31
N LYS A 18 11.77 -23.57 3.37
CA LYS A 18 11.79 -22.83 2.12
C LYS A 18 11.57 -21.35 2.40
N TRP A 19 12.46 -20.48 1.94
CA TRP A 19 12.22 -19.04 2.06
C TRP A 19 11.08 -18.63 1.12
N MET A 20 10.08 -17.95 1.69
CA MET A 20 8.92 -17.43 0.97
C MET A 20 8.83 -15.90 1.13
N ASP A 21 8.57 -15.19 0.04
CA ASP A 21 8.31 -13.74 0.07
C ASP A 21 6.86 -13.44 0.47
N GLY A 22 6.54 -13.67 1.73
CA GLY A 22 5.20 -13.49 2.27
C GLY A 22 5.12 -13.74 3.76
N TRP A 23 3.92 -13.68 4.31
CA TRP A 23 3.63 -14.12 5.66
C TRP A 23 3.11 -15.56 5.61
N GLU A 24 3.82 -16.49 6.26
CA GLU A 24 3.40 -17.89 6.41
C GLU A 24 3.37 -18.28 7.89
N THR A 25 2.31 -18.95 8.31
CA THR A 25 2.16 -19.44 9.68
C THR A 25 2.39 -20.95 9.78
N ARG A 26 2.64 -21.44 11.00
CA ARG A 26 2.82 -22.88 11.24
C ARG A 26 1.49 -23.60 11.06
N ARG A 27 1.56 -24.79 10.46
CA ARG A 27 0.40 -25.69 10.31
C ARG A 27 -0.32 -25.92 11.64
N LYS A 28 -1.61 -25.61 11.67
CA LYS A 28 -2.47 -25.82 12.82
C LYS A 28 -2.98 -27.25 12.83
N ARG A 29 -3.17 -27.78 14.05
CA ARG A 29 -3.67 -29.15 14.34
C ARG A 29 -4.88 -29.15 15.26
N HIS A 30 -5.43 -27.97 15.53
CA HIS A 30 -6.58 -27.70 16.39
C HIS A 30 -7.47 -26.65 15.71
N ALA A 31 -8.72 -26.55 16.14
CA ALA A 31 -9.64 -25.54 15.63
C ALA A 31 -9.14 -24.12 15.92
N GLY A 32 -9.32 -23.22 14.96
CA GLY A 32 -8.91 -21.82 15.09
C GLY A 32 -8.46 -21.24 13.75
N TYR A 33 -7.85 -20.07 13.83
CA TYR A 33 -7.30 -19.32 12.71
C TYR A 33 -6.06 -18.56 13.18
N ASP A 34 -5.26 -18.06 12.24
CA ASP A 34 -4.19 -17.12 12.51
C ASP A 34 -4.59 -15.74 11.99
N TRP A 35 -4.01 -14.69 12.57
CA TRP A 35 -4.38 -13.32 12.24
C TRP A 35 -3.20 -12.36 12.33
N CYS A 36 -3.29 -11.26 11.62
CA CYS A 36 -2.39 -10.11 11.79
C CYS A 36 -3.18 -8.81 11.77
N ILE A 37 -2.75 -7.84 12.57
CA ILE A 37 -3.32 -6.48 12.58
C ILE A 37 -2.35 -5.55 11.87
N VAL A 38 -2.87 -4.72 10.96
CA VAL A 38 -2.12 -3.72 10.23
C VAL A 38 -2.73 -2.35 10.48
N LYS A 39 -1.92 -1.40 10.96
CA LYS A 39 -2.26 0.02 10.97
C LYS A 39 -2.11 0.58 9.55
N LEU A 40 -3.14 1.21 9.04
CA LEU A 40 -3.09 1.92 7.76
C LEU A 40 -2.17 3.14 7.88
N GLY A 41 -1.48 3.48 6.80
CA GLY A 41 -0.61 4.67 6.77
C GLY A 41 -1.39 5.97 7.02
N VAL A 42 -2.66 5.99 6.61
CA VAL A 42 -3.61 7.08 6.84
C VAL A 42 -5.01 6.54 7.11
N SER A 43 -5.85 7.33 7.79
CA SER A 43 -7.27 7.01 7.91
C SER A 43 -7.95 7.12 6.56
N GLY A 44 -8.91 6.24 6.28
CA GLY A 44 -9.61 6.28 5.00
C GLY A 44 -10.77 5.31 4.89
N LYS A 45 -11.55 5.50 3.83
CA LYS A 45 -12.58 4.55 3.40
C LYS A 45 -11.90 3.44 2.60
N ILE A 46 -12.28 2.18 2.84
CA ILE A 46 -11.78 1.03 2.08
C ILE A 46 -12.78 0.67 0.98
N SER A 47 -12.31 0.59 -0.26
CA SER A 47 -13.11 0.31 -1.45
C SER A 47 -12.83 -1.07 -2.04
N ALA A 48 -11.61 -1.59 -1.88
CA ALA A 48 -11.26 -2.94 -2.31
C ALA A 48 -10.10 -3.53 -1.50
N LEU A 49 -10.02 -4.86 -1.52
CA LEU A 49 -8.95 -5.65 -0.93
C LEU A 49 -8.36 -6.56 -2.01
N ASP A 50 -7.06 -6.79 -1.97
CA ASP A 50 -6.38 -7.82 -2.76
C ASP A 50 -5.57 -8.71 -1.82
N ILE A 51 -6.01 -9.97 -1.69
CA ILE A 51 -5.29 -11.01 -0.97
C ILE A 51 -4.54 -11.84 -2.02
N ASP A 52 -3.23 -11.65 -2.07
CA ASP A 52 -2.35 -12.30 -3.04
C ASP A 52 -1.71 -13.54 -2.43
N THR A 53 -1.95 -14.70 -3.00
CA THR A 53 -1.36 -15.98 -2.58
C THR A 53 -0.23 -16.44 -3.51
N THR A 54 0.29 -15.57 -4.39
CA THR A 54 1.35 -15.90 -5.36
C THR A 54 2.50 -16.69 -4.73
N PHE A 55 2.91 -17.78 -5.40
CA PHE A 55 3.87 -18.80 -4.97
C PHE A 55 3.45 -19.73 -3.83
N PHE A 56 2.35 -19.46 -3.13
CA PHE A 56 1.74 -20.41 -2.21
C PHE A 56 0.79 -21.34 -2.99
N THR A 57 1.33 -22.44 -3.50
CA THR A 57 0.59 -23.37 -4.39
C THR A 57 -0.08 -24.52 -3.65
N GLY A 58 0.42 -24.90 -2.46
CA GLY A 58 -0.15 -25.97 -1.63
C GLY A 58 -0.30 -25.63 -0.15
N ASN A 59 0.21 -24.47 0.26
CA ASN A 59 0.23 -23.97 1.63
C ASN A 59 -0.39 -22.56 1.74
N TYR A 60 -1.21 -22.16 0.77
CA TYR A 60 -2.08 -20.98 0.89
C TYR A 60 -3.22 -21.28 1.90
N PRO A 61 -3.77 -20.27 2.58
CA PRO A 61 -4.91 -20.49 3.46
C PRO A 61 -6.15 -20.88 2.65
N ALA A 62 -6.95 -21.81 3.19
CA ALA A 62 -8.15 -22.29 2.49
C ALA A 62 -9.20 -21.18 2.34
N SER A 63 -9.28 -20.29 3.34
CA SER A 63 -10.16 -19.13 3.31
C SER A 63 -9.59 -17.99 4.17
N ALA A 64 -10.10 -16.78 3.96
CA ALA A 64 -9.75 -15.62 4.77
C ALA A 64 -10.96 -14.72 5.04
N SER A 65 -10.92 -13.98 6.15
CA SER A 65 -11.83 -12.88 6.44
C SER A 65 -11.04 -11.64 6.82
N LEU A 66 -11.67 -10.47 6.74
CA LEU A 66 -11.02 -9.21 7.08
C LEU A 66 -11.97 -8.30 7.85
N GLU A 67 -11.45 -7.75 8.94
CA GLU A 67 -12.16 -6.79 9.78
C GLU A 67 -11.41 -5.46 9.81
N ALA A 68 -12.10 -4.38 10.11
CA ALA A 68 -11.52 -3.06 10.23
C ALA A 68 -12.07 -2.29 11.43
N CYS A 69 -11.28 -1.36 11.95
CA CYS A 69 -11.72 -0.49 13.05
C CYS A 69 -11.13 0.92 12.92
N TYR A 70 -11.77 1.84 13.66
CA TYR A 70 -11.34 3.22 13.79
C TYR A 70 -10.78 3.47 15.19
N ALA A 71 -9.47 3.72 15.27
CA ALA A 71 -8.69 3.93 16.47
C ALA A 71 -7.58 4.96 16.17
N PRO A 72 -7.93 6.26 16.05
CA PRO A 72 -7.01 7.30 15.58
C PRO A 72 -5.80 7.48 16.50
N ASN A 73 -5.96 7.22 17.80
CA ASN A 73 -4.89 7.30 18.79
C ASN A 73 -4.01 6.04 18.84
N GLY A 74 -4.33 5.01 18.06
CA GLY A 74 -3.62 3.73 18.05
C GLY A 74 -3.95 2.79 19.22
N ASP A 75 -4.79 3.18 20.16
CA ASP A 75 -5.27 2.29 21.23
C ASP A 75 -6.36 1.36 20.69
N LEU A 76 -6.07 0.05 20.69
CA LEU A 76 -6.96 -1.01 20.23
C LEU A 76 -7.75 -1.65 21.39
N THR A 77 -7.61 -1.15 22.62
CA THR A 77 -8.33 -1.68 23.78
C THR A 77 -9.82 -1.38 23.66
N GLY A 78 -10.66 -2.43 23.66
CA GLY A 78 -12.12 -2.27 23.62
C GLY A 78 -12.68 -1.78 22.27
N VAL A 79 -11.86 -1.70 21.21
CA VAL A 79 -12.35 -1.29 19.89
C VAL A 79 -13.33 -2.31 19.31
N THR A 80 -14.35 -1.80 18.63
CA THR A 80 -15.28 -2.65 17.89
C THR A 80 -14.73 -2.90 16.50
N TRP A 81 -14.45 -4.18 16.20
CA TRP A 81 -14.05 -4.62 14.87
C TRP A 81 -15.28 -4.84 14.00
N GLN A 82 -15.30 -4.24 12.81
CA GLN A 82 -16.35 -4.41 11.83
C GLN A 82 -15.87 -5.35 10.73
N SER A 83 -16.65 -6.39 10.42
CA SER A 83 -16.38 -7.24 9.26
C SER A 83 -16.49 -6.43 7.97
N ILE A 84 -15.43 -6.43 7.16
CA ILE A 84 -15.40 -5.80 5.84
C ILE A 84 -15.17 -6.82 4.70
N LEU A 85 -14.82 -8.06 5.06
CA LEU A 85 -14.83 -9.22 4.18
C LEU A 85 -15.23 -10.44 5.02
N GLU A 86 -16.33 -11.10 4.64
CA GLU A 86 -16.75 -12.37 5.24
C GLU A 86 -15.74 -13.48 4.94
N ASN A 87 -15.79 -14.58 5.70
CA ASN A 87 -14.89 -15.71 5.46
C ASN A 87 -15.11 -16.31 4.07
N THR A 88 -14.15 -16.07 3.17
CA THR A 88 -14.26 -16.38 1.74
C THR A 88 -13.12 -17.28 1.31
N GLU A 89 -13.43 -18.29 0.49
CA GLU A 89 -12.44 -19.23 -0.04
C GLU A 89 -11.37 -18.52 -0.88
N LEU A 90 -10.15 -19.02 -0.77
CA LEU A 90 -9.00 -18.58 -1.55
C LEU A 90 -8.49 -19.74 -2.40
N GLY A 91 -7.75 -19.39 -3.45
CA GLY A 91 -7.10 -20.29 -4.38
C GLY A 91 -5.57 -20.20 -4.32
N PRO A 92 -4.88 -21.19 -4.92
CA PRO A 92 -3.44 -21.23 -4.95
C PRO A 92 -2.86 -20.16 -5.89
N SER A 93 -1.77 -19.52 -5.45
CA SER A 93 -0.91 -18.69 -6.30
C SER A 93 -1.64 -17.68 -7.21
N GLN A 94 -2.56 -16.90 -6.65
CA GLN A 94 -3.33 -15.92 -7.42
C GLN A 94 -3.75 -14.69 -6.59
N HIS A 95 -4.16 -13.64 -7.31
CA HIS A 95 -4.80 -12.46 -6.72
C HIS A 95 -6.28 -12.70 -6.43
N HIS A 96 -6.74 -12.26 -5.27
CA HIS A 96 -8.15 -12.30 -4.88
C HIS A 96 -8.64 -10.89 -4.59
N ILE A 97 -9.33 -10.30 -5.56
CA ILE A 97 -9.81 -8.92 -5.47
C ILE A 97 -11.25 -8.92 -4.97
N PHE A 98 -11.48 -8.28 -3.84
CA PHE A 98 -12.80 -8.16 -3.22
C PHE A 98 -13.20 -6.68 -3.13
N MET A 99 -14.40 -6.36 -3.61
CA MET A 99 -14.97 -5.03 -3.44
C MET A 99 -15.56 -4.88 -2.03
N VAL A 100 -15.29 -3.76 -1.39
CA VAL A 100 -15.81 -3.43 -0.06
C VAL A 100 -16.85 -2.33 -0.21
N ASN A 101 -18.09 -2.62 0.17
CA ASN A 101 -19.17 -1.64 0.20
C ASN A 101 -19.42 -1.17 1.62
N ASN A 102 -18.55 -0.29 2.11
CA ASN A 102 -18.65 0.29 3.45
C ASN A 102 -18.13 1.74 3.43
N ASP A 103 -18.94 2.68 3.91
CA ASP A 103 -18.61 4.11 3.93
C ASP A 103 -17.88 4.57 5.20
N ALA A 104 -17.68 3.67 6.18
CA ALA A 104 -16.97 4.00 7.40
C ALA A 104 -15.48 4.30 7.15
N ILE A 105 -14.93 5.15 8.02
CA ILE A 105 -13.51 5.49 8.04
C ILE A 105 -12.79 4.51 8.96
N PHE A 106 -11.69 3.94 8.47
CA PHE A 106 -10.88 2.99 9.21
C PHE A 106 -9.44 3.49 9.36
N THR A 107 -8.76 2.92 10.35
CA THR A 107 -7.35 3.20 10.66
C THR A 107 -6.53 1.92 10.82
N HIS A 108 -7.20 0.81 11.12
CA HIS A 108 -6.58 -0.50 11.30
C HIS A 108 -7.44 -1.55 10.61
N ILE A 109 -6.78 -2.60 10.15
CA ILE A 109 -7.42 -3.81 9.64
C ILE A 109 -6.86 -5.04 10.36
N ARG A 110 -7.65 -6.10 10.41
CA ARG A 110 -7.25 -7.42 10.88
C ARG A 110 -7.56 -8.44 9.80
N LEU A 111 -6.52 -9.03 9.22
CA LEU A 111 -6.64 -10.18 8.33
C LEU A 111 -6.67 -11.45 9.18
N ASN A 112 -7.65 -12.30 8.94
CA ASN A 112 -7.77 -13.62 9.55
C ASN A 112 -7.65 -14.69 8.45
N ILE A 113 -6.76 -15.67 8.62
CA ILE A 113 -6.55 -16.78 7.68
C ILE A 113 -6.93 -18.11 8.31
N PHE A 114 -7.63 -18.96 7.58
CA PHE A 114 -8.23 -20.18 8.12
C PHE A 114 -7.69 -21.45 7.45
N PRO A 115 -7.31 -22.48 8.24
CA PRO A 115 -6.93 -22.40 9.67
C PRO A 115 -5.54 -21.79 9.88
N ASP A 116 -4.72 -21.80 8.84
CA ASP A 116 -3.31 -21.36 8.75
C ASP A 116 -2.93 -21.28 7.26
N GLY A 117 -1.70 -20.84 6.96
CA GLY A 117 -1.16 -20.85 5.60
C GLY A 117 -0.34 -19.60 5.29
N GLY A 118 -0.09 -19.39 4.00
CA GLY A 118 0.74 -18.32 3.48
C GLY A 118 0.01 -17.31 2.58
N VAL A 119 0.26 -16.02 2.82
CA VAL A 119 -0.19 -14.89 2.03
C VAL A 119 1.02 -14.07 1.58
N ALA A 120 1.16 -13.87 0.27
CA ALA A 120 2.29 -13.16 -0.32
C ALA A 120 2.17 -11.65 -0.12
N ARG A 121 1.00 -11.08 -0.45
CA ARG A 121 0.70 -9.66 -0.26
C ARG A 121 -0.74 -9.45 0.21
N LEU A 122 -0.92 -8.39 0.97
CA LEU A 122 -2.22 -7.81 1.27
C LEU A 122 -2.20 -6.37 0.78
N ARG A 123 -3.13 -6.01 -0.11
CA ARG A 123 -3.33 -4.63 -0.54
C ARG A 123 -4.72 -4.15 -0.15
N VAL A 124 -4.78 -2.91 0.33
CA VAL A 124 -6.00 -2.24 0.75
C VAL A 124 -6.13 -0.99 -0.09
N TYR A 125 -7.17 -0.93 -0.90
CA TYR A 125 -7.45 0.19 -1.80
C TYR A 125 -8.58 1.02 -1.23
N GLY A 126 -8.44 2.34 -1.31
CA GLY A 126 -9.38 3.23 -0.66
C GLY A 126 -9.06 4.70 -0.91
N ASP A 127 -9.93 5.55 -0.39
CA ASP A 127 -9.76 6.99 -0.40
C ASP A 127 -9.32 7.48 0.98
N VAL A 128 -8.36 8.40 0.98
CA VAL A 128 -7.83 9.01 2.20
C VAL A 128 -8.87 9.94 2.81
N HIS A 129 -9.06 9.80 4.12
CA HIS A 129 -9.84 10.74 4.93
C HIS A 129 -8.88 11.67 5.68
N ILE A 130 -8.75 12.90 5.16
CA ILE A 130 -7.87 13.93 5.73
C ILE A 130 -8.50 14.49 7.00
N GLN A 131 -7.76 14.42 8.11
CA GLN A 131 -8.13 15.06 9.37
C GLN A 131 -7.46 16.43 9.45
N VAL A 132 -8.16 17.47 8.98
CA VAL A 132 -7.67 18.84 9.11
C VAL A 132 -7.85 19.27 10.57
N THR A 133 -6.74 19.46 11.27
CA THR A 133 -6.71 19.89 12.68
C THR A 133 -6.52 21.39 12.84
N ASP A 134 -5.89 22.06 11.88
CA ASP A 134 -5.65 23.50 11.85
C ASP A 134 -5.97 24.06 10.46
N HIS A 135 -6.91 25.01 10.41
CA HIS A 135 -7.37 25.63 9.16
C HIS A 135 -6.47 26.78 8.68
N GLU A 136 -5.59 27.28 9.54
CA GLU A 136 -4.66 28.37 9.21
C GLU A 136 -3.31 27.82 8.70
N GLN A 137 -3.05 26.52 8.87
CA GLN A 137 -1.85 25.88 8.35
C GLN A 137 -1.98 25.55 6.87
N THR A 138 -0.90 25.80 6.13
CA THR A 138 -0.76 25.33 4.76
C THR A 138 -0.68 23.80 4.74
N LEU A 139 -1.57 23.18 3.96
CA LEU A 139 -1.58 21.73 3.72
C LEU A 139 -0.89 21.43 2.39
N ASP A 140 -0.03 20.41 2.35
CA ASP A 140 0.44 19.87 1.08
C ASP A 140 -0.71 19.12 0.39
N LEU A 141 -1.29 19.76 -0.62
CA LEU A 141 -2.43 19.24 -1.39
C LEU A 141 -2.06 18.04 -2.27
N LEU A 142 -0.77 17.82 -2.55
CA LEU A 142 -0.26 16.71 -3.36
C LEU A 142 0.24 15.54 -2.53
N ALA A 143 0.52 15.71 -1.25
CA ALA A 143 1.04 14.64 -0.41
C ALA A 143 0.12 13.40 -0.44
N LEU A 144 0.73 12.22 -0.52
CA LEU A 144 0.04 10.93 -0.53
C LEU A 144 -0.82 10.75 0.72
N GLU A 145 -0.32 11.20 1.87
CA GLU A 145 -1.03 11.18 3.15
C GLU A 145 -2.26 12.09 3.19
N ASN A 146 -2.35 13.03 2.24
CA ASN A 146 -3.52 13.89 2.04
C ASN A 146 -4.37 13.42 0.86
N GLY A 147 -4.09 12.25 0.27
CA GLY A 147 -4.88 11.68 -0.83
C GLY A 147 -4.44 12.11 -2.23
N GLY A 148 -3.26 12.74 -2.35
CA GLY A 148 -2.67 13.02 -3.65
C GLY A 148 -2.42 11.73 -4.44
N ARG A 149 -2.61 11.79 -5.77
CA ARG A 149 -2.59 10.61 -6.64
C ARG A 149 -1.90 10.90 -7.97
N VAL A 150 -1.13 9.92 -8.46
CA VAL A 150 -0.62 9.95 -9.84
C VAL A 150 -1.72 9.48 -10.78
N ILE A 151 -2.07 10.31 -11.75
CA ILE A 151 -3.10 10.01 -12.76
C ILE A 151 -2.46 9.45 -14.04
N ALA A 152 -1.39 10.09 -14.51
CA ALA A 152 -0.70 9.68 -15.73
C ALA A 152 0.74 10.20 -15.73
N TYR A 153 1.58 9.63 -16.58
CA TYR A 153 2.96 10.06 -16.76
C TYR A 153 3.49 9.62 -18.12
N SER A 154 4.52 10.30 -18.62
CA SER A 154 5.14 10.00 -19.91
C SER A 154 6.06 8.78 -19.90
N ASP A 155 6.85 8.62 -18.83
CA ASP A 155 7.86 7.58 -18.68
C ASP A 155 8.16 7.32 -17.19
N ALA A 156 8.63 6.12 -16.84
CA ALA A 156 9.08 5.76 -15.50
C ALA A 156 10.26 4.78 -15.60
N HIS A 157 11.38 5.28 -16.15
CA HIS A 157 12.56 4.45 -16.40
C HIS A 157 13.20 3.94 -15.11
N PHE A 158 13.39 4.83 -14.12
CA PHE A 158 13.79 4.47 -12.77
C PHE A 158 12.91 5.18 -11.73
N GLY A 159 12.51 4.43 -10.70
CA GLY A 159 11.49 4.90 -9.76
C GLY A 159 10.12 5.06 -10.43
N HIS A 160 9.17 5.63 -9.69
CA HIS A 160 7.80 5.83 -10.18
C HIS A 160 7.31 7.22 -9.74
N PRO A 161 6.51 7.96 -10.52
CA PRO A 161 6.02 9.30 -10.13
C PRO A 161 5.25 9.37 -8.80
N ARG A 162 4.91 8.22 -8.20
CA ARG A 162 4.26 8.16 -6.88
C ARG A 162 5.23 8.58 -5.79
N ASN A 163 6.53 8.46 -6.07
CA ASN A 163 7.59 8.83 -5.16
C ASN A 163 7.64 10.34 -4.94
N LEU A 164 7.13 11.13 -5.90
CA LEU A 164 7.03 12.59 -5.79
C LEU A 164 6.07 13.05 -4.69
N ILE A 165 5.15 12.17 -4.25
CA ILE A 165 4.11 12.50 -3.27
C ILE A 165 4.30 11.74 -1.95
N ASN A 166 5.39 10.99 -1.80
CA ASN A 166 5.73 10.31 -0.55
C ASN A 166 6.22 11.31 0.51
N PRO A 167 6.07 11.00 1.81
CA PRO A 167 6.59 11.85 2.87
C PRO A 167 8.13 11.88 2.88
N GLY A 168 8.68 13.06 3.17
CA GLY A 168 10.13 13.29 3.26
C GLY A 168 10.83 13.44 1.92
N ARG A 169 12.17 13.46 1.93
CA ARG A 169 13.02 13.74 0.75
C ARG A 169 13.67 12.50 0.12
N GLY A 170 13.30 11.30 0.58
CA GLY A 170 13.98 10.05 0.21
C GLY A 170 15.40 9.94 0.77
N VAL A 171 16.00 8.76 0.62
CA VAL A 171 17.37 8.44 1.06
C VAL A 171 18.35 8.59 -0.11
N ASN A 172 17.91 8.22 -1.31
CA ASN A 172 18.71 8.25 -2.53
C ASN A 172 17.84 8.42 -3.79
N MET A 173 18.44 8.38 -4.98
CA MET A 173 17.72 8.57 -6.26
C MET A 173 16.65 7.52 -6.55
N GLY A 174 16.75 6.31 -5.99
CA GLY A 174 15.74 5.26 -6.16
C GLY A 174 14.40 5.60 -5.51
N ASP A 175 14.41 6.53 -4.55
CA ASP A 175 13.22 7.06 -3.88
C ASP A 175 12.60 8.24 -4.65
N GLY A 176 13.09 8.56 -5.85
CA GLY A 176 12.57 9.63 -6.72
C GLY A 176 11.87 9.10 -7.97
N TRP A 177 11.71 9.97 -8.97
CA TRP A 177 11.23 9.62 -10.30
C TRP A 177 12.21 10.12 -11.35
N GLU A 178 12.68 9.21 -12.20
CA GLU A 178 13.62 9.51 -13.27
C GLU A 178 13.12 8.93 -14.59
N THR A 179 13.19 9.76 -15.63
CA THR A 179 12.87 9.35 -17.00
C THR A 179 14.12 9.05 -17.81
N LYS A 180 13.94 8.26 -18.87
CA LYS A 180 15.01 7.98 -19.81
C LYS A 180 15.49 9.26 -20.48
N ARG A 181 16.81 9.39 -20.63
CA ARG A 181 17.43 10.48 -21.38
C ARG A 181 16.83 10.63 -22.78
N ARG A 182 16.11 11.72 -23.00
CA ARG A 182 15.52 12.06 -24.29
C ARG A 182 16.59 12.61 -25.27
N ARG A 183 16.40 12.33 -26.56
CA ARG A 183 17.25 12.82 -27.67
C ARG A 183 16.47 13.54 -28.77
N ALA A 184 15.14 13.43 -28.74
CA ALA A 184 14.23 14.15 -29.61
C ALA A 184 13.64 15.37 -28.89
N PRO A 185 13.10 16.37 -29.60
CA PRO A 185 12.38 17.48 -28.99
C PRO A 185 11.22 17.00 -28.11
N GLY A 186 10.90 17.76 -27.05
CA GLY A 186 9.79 17.50 -26.14
C GLY A 186 10.21 17.47 -24.67
N TYR A 187 9.29 17.06 -23.81
CA TYR A 187 9.46 17.01 -22.36
C TYR A 187 8.83 15.73 -21.79
N ASP A 188 9.26 15.37 -20.59
CA ASP A 188 8.59 14.37 -19.77
C ASP A 188 7.66 15.04 -18.77
N TRP A 189 6.59 14.35 -18.40
CA TRP A 189 5.52 14.94 -17.60
C TRP A 189 4.84 13.88 -16.73
N CYS A 190 4.26 14.34 -15.63
CA CYS A 190 3.29 13.58 -14.86
C CYS A 190 2.06 14.46 -14.56
N ILE A 191 0.91 13.82 -14.44
CA ILE A 191 -0.35 14.44 -14.02
C ILE A 191 -0.65 13.92 -12.64
N LEU A 192 -0.74 14.84 -11.68
CA LEU A 192 -1.04 14.56 -10.29
C LEU A 192 -2.42 15.15 -9.94
N ALA A 193 -3.27 14.34 -9.33
CA ALA A 193 -4.49 14.82 -8.72
C ALA A 193 -4.21 15.24 -7.28
N LEU A 194 -4.65 16.45 -6.92
CA LEU A 194 -4.65 16.91 -5.54
C LEU A 194 -5.57 16.01 -4.70
N GLY A 195 -5.17 15.74 -3.46
CA GLY A 195 -5.99 14.99 -2.52
C GLY A 195 -7.19 15.79 -1.99
N LYS A 196 -7.09 17.12 -2.00
CA LYS A 196 -8.18 18.05 -1.69
C LYS A 196 -8.09 19.30 -2.56
N SER A 197 -9.24 19.83 -2.95
CA SER A 197 -9.32 21.15 -3.57
C SER A 197 -8.91 22.23 -2.58
N GLY A 198 -8.12 23.21 -3.04
CA GLY A 198 -7.64 24.30 -2.20
C GLY A 198 -7.05 25.44 -3.02
N LYS A 199 -6.71 26.54 -2.34
CA LYS A 199 -5.96 27.65 -2.93
C LYS A 199 -4.47 27.30 -2.89
N ILE A 200 -3.80 27.45 -4.03
CA ILE A 200 -2.35 27.21 -4.12
C ILE A 200 -1.62 28.46 -3.66
N GLU A 201 -0.78 28.32 -2.63
CA GLU A 201 0.07 29.40 -2.11
C GLU A 201 1.53 29.25 -2.53
N LYS A 202 2.00 28.00 -2.65
CA LYS A 202 3.37 27.65 -3.02
C LYS A 202 3.37 26.36 -3.83
N ILE A 203 4.31 26.24 -4.78
CA ILE A 203 4.69 25.00 -5.44
C ILE A 203 6.17 24.78 -5.15
N GLU A 204 6.54 23.56 -4.77
CA GLU A 204 7.93 23.16 -4.54
C GLU A 204 8.29 21.99 -5.46
N ILE A 205 9.45 22.08 -6.10
CA ILE A 205 10.03 21.02 -6.92
C ILE A 205 11.39 20.70 -6.28
N ASP A 206 11.49 19.52 -5.66
CA ASP A 206 12.72 19.07 -5.00
C ASP A 206 13.46 18.07 -5.88
N THR A 207 14.68 18.43 -6.30
CA THR A 207 15.57 17.56 -7.08
C THR A 207 16.63 16.90 -6.20
N ALA A 208 16.33 16.68 -4.91
CA ALA A 208 17.20 15.98 -3.97
C ALA A 208 17.78 14.71 -4.59
N HIS A 209 19.08 14.48 -4.34
CA HIS A 209 19.85 13.31 -4.80
C HIS A 209 20.12 13.22 -6.32
N PHE A 210 19.42 13.97 -7.18
CA PHE A 210 19.68 14.05 -8.61
C PHE A 210 20.78 15.08 -8.91
N LYS A 211 22.06 14.66 -8.81
CA LYS A 211 23.21 15.58 -8.88
C LYS A 211 23.71 15.90 -10.30
N GLY A 212 23.44 15.01 -11.26
CA GLY A 212 23.93 15.13 -12.65
C GLY A 212 22.88 14.81 -13.71
N ASN A 213 21.63 14.60 -13.29
CA ASN A 213 20.50 14.22 -14.11
C ASN A 213 19.19 14.86 -13.62
N PHE A 214 19.29 15.97 -12.88
CA PHE A 214 18.14 16.82 -12.61
C PHE A 214 17.64 17.48 -13.92
N PRO A 215 16.34 17.84 -14.00
CA PRO A 215 15.80 18.55 -15.16
C PRO A 215 16.52 19.88 -15.42
N ALA A 216 16.66 20.26 -16.69
CA ALA A 216 17.33 21.52 -17.05
C ALA A 216 16.46 22.76 -16.79
N GLU A 217 15.14 22.60 -16.91
CA GLU A 217 14.10 23.62 -16.78
C GLU A 217 12.86 23.05 -16.09
#